data_AF-W2TMP2-F1
#
_entry.id   AF-W2TMP2-F1
#
_cell.length_a   1.000
_cell.length_b   1.000
_cell.length_c   1.000
_cell.angle_alpha   90.00
_cell.angle_beta   90.00
_cell.angle_gamma   90.00
#
_symmetry.space_group_name_H-M   'P 1'
#
loop_
_entity.id
_entity.type
_entity.pdbx_description
1 polymer ?
#
loop_
_entity_poly.entity_id
_entity_poly.type
_entity_poly.pdbx_seq_one_letter_code
_entity_poly.pdbx_strand_id
1 'polypeptide(L)' 'MNEKCCGSLWDQLGECLAEVITKVDCVRSKRECMKAWIMLISYVVDGMKCGYMDEWKRKASGRLTNGYHTLKVDSPGTR' A
#
# COMPACT_ATOMS: atom_id res chain seq x y z
N MET A 1 -5.99 13.91 -0.66
CA MET A 1 -4.91 13.36 0.18
C MET A 1 -3.60 13.69 -0.52
N ASN A 2 -2.66 14.35 0.15
CA ASN A 2 -1.45 14.87 -0.49
C ASN A 2 -0.54 13.68 -0.84
N GLU A 3 -0.31 13.40 -2.13
CA GLU A 3 0.46 12.23 -2.60
C GLU A 3 1.89 12.19 -2.00
N LYS A 4 2.44 13.36 -1.66
CA LYS A 4 3.73 13.52 -0.97
C LYS A 4 3.77 12.87 0.42
N CYS A 5 2.63 12.78 1.11
CA CYS A 5 2.53 12.20 2.45
C CYS A 5 2.59 10.67 2.44
N CYS A 6 2.18 10.04 1.33
CA CYS A 6 2.12 8.59 1.26
C CYS A 6 3.52 7.97 1.15
N GLY A 7 4.41 8.57 0.34
CA GLY A 7 5.80 8.12 0.23
C GLY A 7 6.55 8.16 1.56
N SER A 8 6.54 9.32 2.23
CA SER A 8 7.23 9.51 3.51
C SER A 8 6.72 8.60 4.62
N LEU A 9 5.46 8.19 4.59
CA LEU A 9 4.87 7.31 5.60
C LEU A 9 5.38 5.87 5.45
N TRP A 10 5.57 5.39 4.22
CA TRP A 10 6.20 4.07 3.98
C TRP A 10 7.68 4.07 4.36
N ASP A 11 8.39 5.16 4.08
CA ASP A 11 9.80 5.31 4.46
C ASP A 11 9.96 5.31 6.00
N GLN A 12 9.13 6.08 6.71
CA GLN A 12 9.10 6.09 8.19
C GLN A 12 8.77 4.71 8.77
N LEU A 13 7.85 3.96 8.16
CA LEU A 13 7.54 2.60 8.60
C LEU A 13 8.76 1.68 8.49
N GLY A 14 9.48 1.73 7.37
CA GLY A 14 10.72 0.97 7.16
C GLY A 14 11.80 1.33 8.18
N GLU A 15 11.98 2.63 8.44
CA GLU A 15 12.93 3.13 9.44
C GLU A 15 12.59 2.66 10.86
N CYS A 16 11.33 2.76 11.28
CA CYS A 16 10.89 2.28 12.59
C CYS A 16 11.11 0.78 12.77
N LEU A 17 10.81 -0.03 11.74
CA LEU A 17 11.06 -1.48 11.78
C LEU A 17 12.55 -1.80 11.88
N ALA A 18 13.37 -1.11 11.08
CA ALA A 18 14.82 -1.28 11.12
C ALA A 18 15.38 -0.91 12.50
N GLU A 19 14.92 0.19 13.09
CA GLU A 19 15.33 0.64 14.43
C GLU A 19 15.06 -0.43 15.49
N VAL A 20 13.85 -1.02 15.51
CA VAL A 20 13.50 -2.07 16.48
C VAL A 20 14.39 -3.29 16.29
N ILE A 21 14.64 -3.70 15.05
CA ILE A 21 15.52 -4.84 14.76
C ILE A 21 16.97 -4.56 15.19
N THR A 22 17.47 -3.33 15.03
CA THR A 22 18.85 -2.98 15.43
C THR A 22 19.09 -3.11 16.95
N LYS A 23 18.03 -3.01 17.76
CA LYS A 23 18.08 -3.18 19.22
C LYS A 23 18.20 -4.65 19.65
N VAL A 24 18.00 -5.60 18.73
CA VAL A 24 18.12 -7.04 19.00
C VAL A 24 19.57 -7.48 18.82
N ASP A 25 20.25 -7.82 19.92
CA ASP A 25 21.67 -8.15 19.93
C ASP A 25 22.05 -9.31 19.01
N CYS A 26 21.22 -10.36 18.89
CA CYS A 26 21.52 -11.50 18.02
C CYS A 26 21.49 -11.14 16.53
N VAL A 27 20.79 -10.06 16.15
CA VAL A 27 20.75 -9.51 14.81
C VAL A 27 21.91 -8.55 14.59
N ARG A 28 22.08 -7.58 15.50
CA ARG A 28 23.12 -6.55 15.43
C ARG A 28 24.54 -7.14 15.44
N SER A 29 24.75 -8.24 16.17
CA SER A 29 26.05 -8.91 16.27
C SER A 29 26.49 -9.60 14.97
N LYS A 30 25.59 -9.80 14.00
CA LYS A 30 25.87 -10.53 12.76
C LYS A 30 25.51 -9.69 11.53
N ARG A 31 26.53 -9.21 10.81
CA ARG A 31 26.35 -8.36 9.62
C ARG A 31 25.41 -8.95 8.56
N GLU A 32 25.54 -10.25 8.27
CA GLU A 32 24.68 -10.91 7.28
C GLU A 32 23.23 -11.07 7.77
N CYS A 33 23.03 -11.24 9.07
CA CYS A 33 21.70 -11.26 9.68
C CYS A 33 21.05 -9.88 9.54
N MET A 34 21.77 -8.81 9.87
CA MET A 34 21.32 -7.43 9.69
C MET A 34 20.92 -7.12 8.25
N LYS A 35 21.72 -7.54 7.26
CA LYS A 35 21.38 -7.38 5.83
C LYS A 35 20.11 -8.14 5.45
N ALA A 36 19.96 -9.39 5.92
CA ALA A 36 18.77 -10.19 5.66
C ALA A 36 17.51 -9.52 6.22
N TRP A 37 17.59 -8.97 7.43
CA TRP A 37 16.49 -8.22 8.04
C TRP A 37 16.16 -6.93 7.31
N ILE A 38 17.16 -6.14 6.90
CA ILE A 38 16.93 -4.94 6.10
C ILE A 38 16.22 -5.31 4.79
N MET A 39 16.70 -6.36 4.10
CA MET A 39 16.09 -6.82 2.85
C MET A 39 14.66 -7.32 3.04
N LEU A 40 14.39 -8.03 4.13
CA LEU A 40 13.04 -8.48 4.49
C LEU A 40 12.11 -7.30 4.76
N ILE A 41 12.57 -6.31 5.54
CA ILE A 41 11.79 -5.11 5.84
C ILE A 41 11.46 -4.36 4.54
N SER A 42 12.44 -4.14 3.67
CA SER A 42 12.20 -3.49 2.37
C SER A 42 11.17 -4.26 1.54
N TYR A 43 11.30 -5.58 1.45
CA TYR A 43 10.35 -6.42 0.72
C TYR A 43 8.91 -6.29 1.24
N VAL A 44 8.73 -6.33 2.56
CA VAL A 44 7.40 -6.22 3.19
C VAL A 44 6.81 -4.83 2.97
N VAL A 45 7.59 -3.77 3.20
CA VAL A 45 7.13 -2.37 3.04
C VAL A 45 6.77 -2.09 1.57
N ASP A 46 7.60 -2.54 0.63
CA ASP A 46 7.31 -2.38 -0.80
C ASP A 46 6.05 -3.16 -1.20
N GLY A 47 5.87 -4.39 -0.70
CA GLY A 47 4.66 -5.18 -0.93
C GLY A 47 3.40 -4.48 -0.42
N MET A 48 3.45 -3.92 0.79
CA MET A 48 2.34 -3.15 1.37
C MET A 48 2.05 -1.88 0.56
N LYS A 49 3.08 -1.14 0.17
CA LYS A 49 2.96 0.08 -0.65
C LYS A 49 2.34 -0.22 -2.00
N CYS A 50 2.84 -1.25 -2.71
CA CYS A 50 2.30 -1.66 -4.00
C CYS A 50 0.84 -2.11 -3.87
N GLY A 51 0.52 -2.98 -2.91
CA GLY A 51 -0.85 -3.43 -2.68
C GLY A 51 -1.82 -2.29 -2.36
N TYR A 52 -1.40 -1.35 -1.51
CA TYR A 52 -2.17 -0.15 -1.20
C TYR A 52 -2.39 0.73 -2.45
N MET A 53 -1.33 0.99 -3.23
CA MET A 53 -1.40 1.80 -4.45
C MET A 53 -2.28 1.15 -5.52
N ASP A 54 -2.25 -0.18 -5.65
CA ASP A 54 -3.09 -0.91 -6.60
C ASP A 54 -4.56 -0.90 -6.18
N GLU A 55 -4.85 -1.06 -4.90
CA GLU A 55 -6.21 -0.89 -4.39
C GLU A 55 -6.71 0.55 -4.53
N TRP A 56 -5.85 1.54 -4.26
CA TRP A 56 -6.15 2.96 -4.45
C TRP A 56 -6.48 3.27 -5.91
N LYS A 57 -5.64 2.81 -6.85
CA LYS A 57 -5.89 2.94 -8.29
C LYS A 57 -7.18 2.27 -8.71
N ARG A 58 -7.45 1.04 -8.25
CA ARG A 58 -8.73 0.35 -8.52
C ARG A 58 -9.93 1.11 -7.99
N LYS A 59 -9.86 1.70 -6.80
CA LYS A 59 -10.94 2.53 -6.24
C LYS A 59 -11.11 3.86 -6.98
N ALA A 60 -10.01 4.48 -7.43
CA ALA A 60 -10.05 5.69 -8.24
C ALA A 60 -10.65 5.42 -9.63
N SER A 61 -10.26 4.33 -10.29
CA SER A 61 -10.80 3.91 -11.59
C SER A 61 -12.22 3.35 -11.50
N GLY A 62 -12.56 2.62 -10.42
CA GLY A 62 -13.90 2.08 -10.18
C GLY A 62 -14.96 3.15 -9.93
N ARG A 63 -14.56 4.32 -9.42
CA ARG A 63 -15.43 5.51 -9.35
C ARG A 63 -15.77 6.08 -10.74
N LEU A 64 -14.93 5.86 -11.75
CA LEU A 64 -15.17 6.31 -13.12
C LEU A 64 -16.05 5.32 -13.92
N THR A 65 -16.00 4.02 -13.61
CA THR A 65 -16.79 3.00 -14.33
C THR A 65 -18.20 2.80 -13.78
N ASN A 66 -18.49 3.22 -12.54
CA ASN A 66 -19.84 3.05 -11.96
C ASN A 66 -20.85 4.14 -12.38
N GLY A 67 -20.48 5.04 -13.30
CA GLY A 67 -21.35 6.12 -13.79
C GLY A 67 -22.27 5.75 -14.98
N TYR A 68 -22.16 4.54 -15.53
CA TYR A 68 -22.91 4.15 -16.75
C TYR A 68 -24.03 3.13 -16.54
N HIS A 69 -24.35 2.74 -15.30
CA HIS A 69 -25.35 1.69 -15.05
C HIS A 69 -26.68 2.17 -14.44
N THR A 70 -26.94 3.48 -14.38
CA THR A 70 -28.16 4.04 -13.76
C THR A 70 -28.96 4.96 -14.67
N LEU A 71 -29.16 4.60 -15.94
CA LEU A 71 -30.23 5.15 -16.77
C LEU A 71 -30.88 4.06 -17.65
N LYS A 72 -31.65 3.16 -17.02
CA LYS A 72 -32.77 2.47 -17.67
C LYS A 72 -33.94 2.37 -16.68
N VAL A 73 -34.64 3.48 -16.56
CA VAL A 73 -35.96 3.70 -15.94
C VAL A 73 -36.57 4.75 -16.88
N ASP A 74 -37.64 4.55 -17.64
CA ASP A 74 -38.74 3.61 -17.59
C ASP A 74 -39.26 3.32 -19.01
N SER A 75 -39.79 2.11 -19.20
CA SER A 75 -40.80 1.87 -20.23
C SER A 75 -42.15 2.41 -19.73
N PRO A 76 -42.90 3.20 -20.50
CA PRO A 76 -44.34 3.22 -20.39
C PRO A 76 -44.92 2.27 -21.43
N GLY A 77 -45.34 1.10 -20.96
CA GLY A 77 -46.26 0.26 -21.70
C GLY A 77 -47.70 0.76 -21.55
N THR A 78 -48.41 0.72 -22.69
CA THR A 78 -49.80 0.27 -22.82
C THR A 78 -50.94 1.30 -22.77
N ARG A 79 -51.57 1.40 -23.96
CA ARG A 79 -52.94 1.81 -24.33
C ARG A 79 -53.30 3.29 -24.35
#